data_AF-A0A9D5F6J5-F1
#
_entry.id   AF-A0A9D5F6J5-F1
#
_cell.length_a   1.000
_cell.length_b   1.000
_cell.length_c   1.000
_cell.angle_alpha   90.00
_cell.angle_beta   90.00
_cell.angle_gamma   90.00
#
_symmetry.space_group_name_H-M   'P 1'
#
loop_
_entity.id
_entity.type
_entity.pdbx_description
1 polymer ?
#
loop_
_entity_poly.entity_id
_entity_poly.type
_entity_poly.pdbx_seq_one_letter_code
_entity_poly.pdbx_strand_id
1 'polypeptide(L)'
;MIRMPLATASLLAIAISLAGCGEGKDKEKASEMTPASSSAAPAPAAAPAPAAGKVDDAAAKAVVAHYADMVFAVYSDAESTAKTLQTAIDAFLAKPNADTLKAAKAAWVAARVPYLQSEVFRFGNTIIDDWEGQVNAWPLDEGLIDYVDKSYEHALGNPGAAANIIANTEVQVGEDKVDVKDITPEKLASLNELGGSEANVATGYHA
;
A
#
# COMPACT_ATOMS: atom_id res chain seq x y z
N MET A 1 36.60 12.03 -18.04
CA MET A 1 36.05 11.63 -19.36
C MET A 1 34.54 11.71 -19.27
N ILE A 2 33.87 12.35 -20.22
CA ILE A 2 32.42 12.59 -20.20
C ILE A 2 31.73 11.53 -21.09
N ARG A 3 30.59 10.99 -20.65
CA ARG A 3 29.69 10.18 -21.49
C ARG A 3 28.31 10.79 -21.47
N MET A 4 27.81 11.17 -22.64
CA MET A 4 26.41 11.54 -22.87
C MET A 4 25.65 10.30 -23.37
N PRO A 5 24.37 10.11 -23.01
CA PRO A 5 23.51 9.15 -23.69
C PRO A 5 23.10 9.67 -25.07
N LEU A 6 22.97 8.77 -26.05
CA LEU A 6 22.35 9.06 -27.34
C LEU A 6 20.83 8.95 -27.20
N ALA A 7 20.11 9.97 -27.66
CA ALA A 7 18.66 9.94 -27.75
C ALA A 7 18.20 9.28 -29.05
N THR A 8 17.34 8.26 -28.96
CA THR A 8 16.61 7.70 -30.11
C THR A 8 15.11 7.92 -29.90
N ALA A 9 14.57 8.95 -30.54
CA ALA A 9 13.13 9.19 -30.51
C ALA A 9 12.39 8.18 -31.40
N SER A 10 11.24 7.68 -30.95
CA SER A 10 10.29 6.93 -31.77
C SER A 10 8.88 7.25 -31.30
N LEU A 11 8.23 8.20 -31.98
CA LEU A 11 6.80 8.41 -31.83
C LEU A 11 6.05 7.36 -32.64
N LEU A 12 5.18 6.61 -31.99
CA LEU A 12 4.08 5.94 -32.66
C LEU A 12 2.84 5.91 -31.76
N ALA A 13 2.02 6.95 -31.87
CA ALA A 13 0.70 6.99 -31.23
C ALA A 13 -0.34 6.39 -32.20
N ILE A 14 -1.06 5.37 -31.75
CA ILE A 14 -2.20 4.80 -32.49
C ILE A 14 -3.42 4.85 -31.59
N ALA A 15 -4.33 5.78 -31.87
CA ALA A 15 -5.63 5.88 -31.21
C ALA A 15 -6.68 5.15 -32.07
N ILE A 16 -7.30 4.10 -31.53
CA ILE A 16 -8.38 3.38 -32.20
C ILE A 16 -9.72 3.82 -31.59
N SER A 17 -10.43 4.68 -32.31
CA SER A 17 -11.81 5.08 -31.96
C SER A 17 -12.82 4.17 -32.65
N LEU A 18 -13.49 3.30 -31.89
CA LEU A 18 -14.54 2.41 -32.40
C LEU A 18 -15.87 3.17 -32.57
N ALA A 19 -16.14 3.65 -33.78
CA ALA A 19 -17.43 4.22 -34.18
C ALA A 19 -18.14 3.26 -35.16
N GLY A 20 -18.92 2.33 -34.61
CA GLY A 20 -19.62 1.30 -35.39
C GLY A 20 -20.95 1.75 -35.96
N CYS A 21 -20.96 2.40 -37.13
CA CYS A 21 -22.16 2.54 -37.97
C CYS A 21 -22.15 1.46 -39.06
N GLY A 22 -23.15 0.58 -39.06
CA GLY A 22 -23.29 -0.51 -40.03
C GLY A 22 -24.64 -0.48 -40.73
N GLU A 23 -24.66 -0.13 -42.01
CA GLU A 23 -25.83 -0.28 -42.89
C GLU A 23 -25.70 -1.58 -43.70
N GLY A 24 -26.68 -2.48 -43.56
CA GLY A 24 -26.76 -3.74 -44.27
C GLY A 24 -28.21 -4.21 -44.36
N LYS A 25 -28.62 -4.77 -45.50
CA LYS A 25 -30.02 -5.13 -45.80
C LYS A 25 -30.22 -6.64 -45.66
N ASP A 26 -31.34 -7.05 -45.08
CA ASP A 26 -32.25 -8.09 -45.62
C ASP A 26 -33.52 -8.27 -44.73
N LYS A 27 -34.26 -9.37 -44.87
CA LYS A 27 -35.69 -9.54 -44.50
C LYS A 27 -35.95 -10.93 -43.89
N GLU A 28 -37.06 -11.30 -43.24
CA GLU A 28 -38.37 -10.69 -42.86
C GLU A 28 -38.95 -11.53 -41.67
N LYS A 29 -40.11 -11.32 -40.99
CA LYS A 29 -41.25 -10.37 -41.02
C LYS A 29 -41.98 -10.46 -39.65
N ALA A 30 -42.29 -9.36 -38.94
CA ALA A 30 -43.19 -9.42 -37.76
C ALA A 30 -43.77 -8.07 -37.31
N SER A 31 -45.05 -8.10 -36.91
CA SER A 31 -45.79 -7.17 -36.03
C SER A 31 -45.56 -5.65 -36.17
N GLU A 32 -46.52 -4.94 -36.75
CA GLU A 32 -46.75 -3.53 -36.40
C GLU A 32 -47.19 -3.43 -34.93
N MET A 33 -46.48 -2.62 -34.14
CA MET A 33 -46.99 -2.05 -32.90
C MET A 33 -46.74 -0.54 -33.01
N THR A 34 -47.79 0.28 -32.94
CA THR A 34 -47.67 1.72 -33.15
C THR A 34 -46.81 2.37 -32.07
N PRO A 35 -45.70 3.05 -32.41
CA PRO A 35 -44.96 3.85 -31.44
C PRO A 35 -45.84 5.05 -31.06
N ALA A 36 -46.25 5.12 -29.79
CA ALA A 36 -46.90 6.31 -29.26
C ALA A 36 -45.98 7.52 -29.45
N SER A 37 -46.52 8.66 -29.89
CA SER A 37 -45.76 9.87 -30.12
C SER A 37 -45.29 10.48 -28.79
N SER A 38 -44.17 9.97 -28.28
CA SER A 38 -43.45 10.61 -27.19
C SER A 38 -42.85 11.92 -27.70
N SER A 39 -43.42 13.05 -27.25
CA SER A 39 -42.82 14.35 -27.46
C SER A 39 -41.54 14.43 -26.64
N ALA A 40 -40.39 14.14 -27.27
CA ALA A 40 -39.09 14.31 -26.65
C ALA A 40 -38.92 15.79 -26.25
N ALA A 41 -39.02 16.06 -24.94
CA ALA A 41 -38.73 17.38 -24.40
C ALA A 41 -37.25 17.73 -24.71
N PRO A 42 -36.94 18.96 -25.13
CA PRO A 42 -35.56 19.34 -25.38
C PRO A 42 -34.76 19.21 -24.09
N ALA A 43 -33.65 18.47 -24.15
CA ALA A 43 -32.73 18.38 -23.01
C ALA A 43 -32.27 19.80 -22.63
N PRO A 44 -32.26 20.17 -21.33
CA PRO A 44 -31.81 21.49 -20.91
C PRO A 44 -30.35 21.67 -21.35
N ALA A 45 -30.07 22.80 -22.00
CA ALA A 45 -28.70 23.12 -22.42
C ALA A 45 -27.78 23.10 -21.20
N ALA A 46 -26.67 22.36 -21.29
CA ALA A 46 -25.70 22.29 -20.21
C ALA A 46 -25.20 23.71 -19.87
N ALA A 47 -25.34 24.10 -18.61
CA ALA A 47 -24.83 25.39 -18.15
C ALA A 47 -23.31 25.45 -18.41
N PRO A 48 -22.76 26.61 -18.84
CA PRO A 48 -21.33 26.74 -19.03
C PRO A 48 -20.62 26.46 -17.71
N ALA A 49 -19.59 25.60 -17.74
CA ALA A 49 -18.75 25.37 -16.58
C ALA A 49 -18.20 26.71 -16.07
N PRO A 50 -18.17 26.95 -14.74
CA PRO A 50 -17.68 28.20 -14.20
C PRO A 50 -16.24 28.43 -14.65
N ALA A 51 -15.95 29.60 -15.20
CA ALA A 51 -14.61 29.95 -15.65
C ALA A 51 -13.64 29.85 -14.46
N ALA A 52 -12.52 29.15 -14.66
CA ALA A 52 -11.52 28.96 -13.61
C ALA A 52 -11.05 30.32 -13.07
N GLY A 53 -11.31 30.56 -11.78
CA GLY A 53 -10.84 31.77 -11.11
C GLY A 53 -9.32 31.84 -11.11
N LYS A 54 -8.76 33.06 -11.12
CA LYS A 54 -7.33 33.23 -10.89
C LYS A 54 -6.99 32.74 -9.48
N VAL A 55 -6.00 31.86 -9.38
CA VAL A 55 -5.40 31.48 -8.09
C VAL A 55 -4.71 32.72 -7.51
N ASP A 56 -4.86 32.92 -6.20
CA ASP A 56 -4.03 33.87 -5.45
C ASP A 56 -2.73 33.17 -5.01
N ASP A 57 -1.60 33.69 -5.48
CA ASP A 57 -0.26 33.20 -5.13
C ASP A 57 0.02 33.26 -3.63
N ALA A 58 -0.60 34.18 -2.87
CA ALA A 58 -0.43 34.28 -1.43
C ALA A 58 -1.19 33.16 -0.70
N ALA A 59 -2.48 32.97 -1.01
CA ALA A 59 -3.28 31.85 -0.52
C ALA A 59 -2.67 30.49 -0.90
N ALA A 60 -2.18 30.33 -2.13
CA ALA A 60 -1.54 29.09 -2.58
C ALA A 60 -0.30 28.73 -1.73
N LYS A 61 0.56 29.72 -1.42
CA LYS A 61 1.72 29.53 -0.55
C LYS A 61 1.32 29.20 0.89
N ALA A 62 0.26 29.84 1.41
CA ALA A 62 -0.26 29.55 2.74
C ALA A 62 -0.81 28.12 2.86
N VAL A 63 -1.49 27.60 1.82
CA VAL A 63 -1.96 26.20 1.77
C VAL A 63 -0.78 25.22 1.78
N VAL A 64 0.27 25.47 0.98
CA VAL A 64 1.46 24.60 0.92
C VAL A 64 2.23 24.62 2.26
N ALA A 65 2.37 25.77 2.90
CA ALA A 65 2.98 25.87 4.22
C ALA A 65 2.19 25.09 5.28
N HIS A 66 0.87 25.30 5.36
CA HIS A 66 0.03 24.60 6.33
C HIS A 66 -0.03 23.08 6.09
N TYR A 67 0.02 22.64 4.83
CA TYR A 67 0.18 21.22 4.50
C TYR A 67 1.49 20.65 5.07
N ALA A 68 2.61 21.35 4.91
CA ALA A 68 3.88 20.92 5.49
C ALA A 68 3.86 20.89 7.03
N ASP A 69 3.21 21.85 7.68
CA ASP A 69 3.00 21.86 9.14
C ASP A 69 2.20 20.64 9.61
N MET A 70 1.11 20.29 8.90
CA MET A 70 0.29 19.10 9.21
C MET A 70 1.06 17.79 9.00
N VAL A 71 1.79 17.66 7.88
CA VAL A 71 2.66 16.51 7.59
C VAL A 71 3.67 16.31 8.71
N PHE A 72 4.37 17.39 9.11
CA PHE A 72 5.36 17.35 10.18
C PHE A 72 4.74 16.95 11.53
N ALA A 73 3.57 17.49 11.88
CA ALA A 73 2.88 17.15 13.12
C ALA A 73 2.48 15.66 13.18
N VAL A 74 1.84 15.14 12.12
CA VAL A 74 1.38 13.74 12.09
C VAL A 74 2.54 12.75 12.13
N TYR A 75 3.64 13.01 11.42
CA TYR A 75 4.84 12.16 11.53
C TYR A 75 5.53 12.27 12.89
N SER A 76 5.47 13.44 13.56
CA SER A 76 5.99 13.60 14.93
C SER A 76 5.18 12.79 15.95
N ASP A 77 3.86 12.75 15.83
CA ASP A 77 2.98 11.95 16.69
C ASP A 77 3.18 10.44 16.44
N ALA A 78 3.36 10.03 15.19
CA ALA A 78 3.70 8.65 14.83
C ALA A 78 5.07 8.23 15.40
N GLU A 79 6.11 9.07 15.28
CA GLU A 79 7.44 8.79 15.82
C GLU A 79 7.44 8.72 17.37
N SER A 80 6.74 9.66 18.03
CA SER A 80 6.60 9.73 19.48
C SER A 80 5.91 8.50 20.07
N THR A 81 4.82 8.05 19.42
CA THR A 81 4.09 6.85 19.86
C THR A 81 4.84 5.55 19.51
N ALA A 82 5.58 5.48 18.41
CA ALA A 82 6.47 4.36 18.10
C ALA A 82 7.60 4.20 19.13
N LYS A 83 8.22 5.30 19.58
CA LYS A 83 9.20 5.30 20.70
C LYS A 83 8.57 4.84 22.03
N THR A 84 7.30 5.18 22.25
CA THR A 84 6.53 4.72 23.40
C THR A 84 6.25 3.20 23.34
N LEU A 85 5.95 2.67 22.14
CA LEU A 85 5.82 1.24 21.88
C LEU A 85 7.14 0.50 22.12
N GLN A 86 8.26 0.98 21.58
CA GLN A 86 9.59 0.41 21.82
C GLN A 86 9.88 0.29 23.33
N THR A 87 9.67 1.38 24.08
CA THR A 87 9.85 1.40 25.55
C THR A 87 8.97 0.37 26.27
N ALA A 88 7.75 0.12 25.78
CA ALA A 88 6.83 -0.87 26.36
C ALA A 88 7.21 -2.32 25.99
N ILE A 89 7.79 -2.54 24.80
CA ILE A 89 8.38 -3.82 24.39
C ILE A 89 9.62 -4.13 25.22
N ASP A 90 10.55 -3.18 25.38
CA ASP A 90 11.75 -3.34 26.21
C ASP A 90 11.39 -3.71 27.66
N ALA A 91 10.36 -3.07 28.23
CA ALA A 91 9.84 -3.38 29.56
C ALA A 91 9.20 -4.79 29.65
N PHE A 92 8.64 -5.30 28.56
CA PHE A 92 8.14 -6.68 28.49
C PHE A 92 9.27 -7.70 28.35
N LEU A 93 10.25 -7.45 27.48
CA LEU A 93 11.43 -8.31 27.30
C LEU A 93 12.26 -8.40 28.60
N ALA A 94 12.43 -7.28 29.32
CA ALA A 94 13.16 -7.24 30.59
C ALA A 94 12.43 -7.94 31.76
N LYS A 95 11.10 -8.12 31.68
CA LYS A 95 10.31 -8.77 32.73
C LYS A 95 9.05 -9.45 32.17
N PRO A 96 9.15 -10.59 31.44
CA PRO A 96 8.01 -11.19 30.76
C PRO A 96 6.89 -11.61 31.73
N ASN A 97 5.77 -10.86 31.73
CA ASN A 97 4.57 -11.15 32.52
C ASN A 97 3.30 -10.52 31.90
N ALA A 98 2.13 -10.85 32.44
CA ALA A 98 0.84 -10.44 31.92
C ALA A 98 0.61 -8.91 31.90
N ASP A 99 1.05 -8.18 32.93
CA ASP A 99 0.86 -6.72 32.99
C ASP A 99 1.73 -5.99 31.97
N THR A 100 2.98 -6.43 31.81
CA THR A 100 3.90 -5.90 30.79
C THR A 100 3.47 -6.25 29.37
N LEU A 101 2.96 -7.47 29.13
CA LEU A 101 2.42 -7.85 27.82
C LEU A 101 1.17 -7.01 27.48
N LYS A 102 0.32 -6.74 28.48
CA LYS A 102 -0.83 -5.83 28.35
C LYS A 102 -0.39 -4.40 28.05
N ALA A 103 0.70 -3.92 28.67
CA ALA A 103 1.26 -2.60 28.39
C ALA A 103 1.81 -2.50 26.95
N ALA A 104 2.59 -3.48 26.49
CA ALA A 104 3.09 -3.53 25.11
C ALA A 104 1.94 -3.56 24.09
N LYS A 105 0.92 -4.40 24.30
CA LYS A 105 -0.28 -4.45 23.44
C LYS A 105 -1.07 -3.14 23.42
N ALA A 106 -1.20 -2.46 24.56
CA ALA A 106 -1.85 -1.14 24.62
C ALA A 106 -1.04 -0.07 23.87
N ALA A 107 0.29 -0.11 23.98
CA ALA A 107 1.17 0.81 23.26
C ALA A 107 1.16 0.55 21.74
N TRP A 108 1.04 -0.70 21.29
CA TRP A 108 0.92 -1.04 19.86
C TRP A 108 -0.35 -0.43 19.26
N VAL A 109 -1.49 -0.57 19.94
CA VAL A 109 -2.76 0.05 19.52
C VAL A 109 -2.63 1.58 19.49
N ALA A 110 -1.95 2.18 20.47
CA ALA A 110 -1.74 3.62 20.54
C ALA A 110 -0.83 4.15 19.40
N ALA A 111 0.22 3.41 19.01
CA ALA A 111 1.12 3.77 17.92
C ALA A 111 0.48 3.60 16.53
N ARG A 112 -0.39 2.61 16.36
CA ARG A 112 -1.12 2.39 15.11
C ARG A 112 -1.97 3.60 14.70
N VAL A 113 -2.58 4.33 15.65
CA VAL A 113 -3.51 5.44 15.37
C VAL A 113 -2.88 6.60 14.58
N PRO A 114 -1.80 7.26 15.04
CA PRO A 114 -1.16 8.33 14.26
C PRO A 114 -0.43 7.80 13.01
N TYR A 115 0.05 6.55 13.00
CA TYR A 115 0.59 5.96 11.77
C TYR A 115 -0.47 5.91 10.65
N LEU A 116 -1.68 5.40 10.93
CA LEU A 116 -2.78 5.33 9.95
C LEU A 116 -3.17 6.73 9.43
N GLN A 117 -2.99 7.79 10.24
CA GLN A 117 -3.21 9.18 9.81
C GLN A 117 -2.10 9.68 8.86
N SER A 118 -0.91 9.09 8.92
CA SER A 118 0.25 9.48 8.11
C SER A 118 0.21 8.93 6.68
N GLU A 119 -0.48 7.81 6.45
CA GLU A 119 -0.50 7.12 5.14
C GLU A 119 -0.99 8.00 3.98
N VAL A 120 -1.89 8.96 4.26
CA VAL A 120 -2.40 9.91 3.27
C VAL A 120 -1.30 10.78 2.63
N PHE A 121 -0.14 10.90 3.27
CA PHE A 121 0.99 11.70 2.80
C PHE A 121 2.03 10.89 1.98
N ARG A 122 1.96 9.55 1.95
CA ARG A 122 3.00 8.72 1.28
C ARG A 122 3.15 9.04 -0.21
N PHE A 123 2.02 9.25 -0.89
CA PHE A 123 1.94 9.49 -2.34
C PHE A 123 2.60 10.80 -2.81
N GLY A 124 3.06 11.66 -1.88
CA GLY A 124 3.78 12.90 -2.19
C GLY A 124 5.30 12.83 -2.05
N ASN A 125 5.87 11.73 -1.52
CA ASN A 125 7.30 11.65 -1.20
C ASN A 125 7.82 10.20 -1.28
N THR A 126 8.71 9.92 -2.23
CA THR A 126 9.24 8.56 -2.44
C THR A 126 9.94 8.01 -1.21
N ILE A 127 10.62 8.84 -0.41
CA ILE A 127 11.32 8.41 0.82
C ILE A 127 10.37 7.75 1.84
N ILE A 128 9.07 8.06 1.77
CA ILE A 128 8.03 7.49 2.64
C ILE A 128 7.49 6.19 2.03
N ASP A 129 7.24 6.17 0.71
CA ASP A 129 6.77 5.00 -0.04
C ASP A 129 7.84 3.89 -0.04
N ASP A 130 9.11 4.24 -0.25
CA ASP A 130 10.32 3.38 -0.22
C ASP A 130 10.49 2.64 1.13
N TRP A 131 9.89 3.14 2.22
CA TRP A 131 10.00 2.54 3.56
C TRP A 131 8.71 1.83 4.03
N GLU A 132 7.60 1.96 3.30
CA GLU A 132 6.27 1.50 3.73
C GLU A 132 6.20 -0.03 3.93
N GLY A 133 6.83 -0.79 3.03
CA GLY A 133 6.92 -2.26 3.09
C GLY A 133 7.72 -2.83 4.28
N GLN A 134 8.41 -2.00 5.06
CA GLN A 134 9.10 -2.39 6.31
C GLN A 134 8.30 -1.99 7.57
N VAL A 135 7.20 -1.24 7.40
CA VAL A 135 6.41 -0.68 8.50
C VAL A 135 4.98 -1.24 8.51
N ASN A 136 4.42 -1.58 7.36
CA ASN A 136 2.97 -1.79 7.22
C ASN A 136 2.55 -2.87 6.20
N ALA A 137 3.51 -3.61 5.64
CA ALA A 137 3.27 -4.67 4.66
C ALA A 137 2.15 -5.65 5.08
N TRP A 138 1.31 -6.01 4.10
CA TRP A 138 0.18 -6.92 4.24
C TRP A 138 -0.17 -7.49 2.84
N PRO A 139 -0.49 -8.78 2.67
CA PRO A 139 -0.71 -9.82 3.69
C PRO A 139 0.57 -10.23 4.44
N LEU A 140 0.40 -11.11 5.43
CA LEU A 140 1.48 -11.74 6.18
C LEU A 140 1.15 -13.23 6.31
N ASP A 141 2.11 -14.10 6.02
CA ASP A 141 2.03 -15.55 6.27
C ASP A 141 2.70 -15.86 7.62
N GLU A 142 1.92 -16.06 8.70
CA GLU A 142 2.44 -16.18 10.09
C GLU A 142 3.49 -17.29 10.26
N GLY A 143 3.44 -18.32 9.42
CA GLY A 143 4.38 -19.45 9.44
C GLY A 143 5.82 -19.13 8.99
N LEU A 144 6.10 -17.92 8.51
CA LEU A 144 7.46 -17.39 8.43
C LEU A 144 8.04 -17.18 9.84
N ILE A 145 7.26 -16.58 10.74
CA ILE A 145 7.71 -16.10 12.04
C ILE A 145 7.76 -17.24 13.06
N ASP A 146 6.62 -17.89 13.31
CA ASP A 146 6.47 -18.96 14.31
C ASP A 146 5.71 -20.18 13.74
N TYR A 147 5.25 -21.10 14.58
CA TYR A 147 4.47 -22.25 14.16
C TYR A 147 3.01 -21.88 13.92
N VAL A 148 2.43 -22.48 12.88
CA VAL A 148 1.01 -22.39 12.55
C VAL A 148 0.33 -23.76 12.71
N ASP A 149 -1.01 -23.79 12.68
CA ASP A 149 -1.73 -25.07 12.65
C ASP A 149 -1.54 -25.77 11.29
N LYS A 150 -1.76 -27.09 11.25
CA LYS A 150 -1.69 -27.89 10.02
C LYS A 150 -2.80 -27.58 9.02
N SER A 151 -3.88 -26.91 9.44
CA SER A 151 -4.91 -26.36 8.55
C SER A 151 -4.77 -24.85 8.31
N TYR A 152 -3.57 -24.29 8.50
CA TYR A 152 -3.28 -22.92 8.10
C TYR A 152 -3.06 -22.84 6.59
N GLU A 153 -3.87 -22.04 5.92
CA GLU A 153 -3.77 -21.75 4.48
C GLU A 153 -2.94 -20.48 4.29
N HIS A 154 -1.90 -20.56 3.47
CA HIS A 154 -0.92 -19.49 3.25
C HIS A 154 -0.89 -19.00 1.80
N ALA A 155 -0.12 -17.95 1.49
CA ALA A 155 -0.03 -17.44 0.12
C ALA A 155 0.46 -18.52 -0.86
N LEU A 156 -0.30 -18.69 -1.96
CA LEU A 156 -0.05 -19.72 -2.97
C LEU A 156 1.32 -19.56 -3.62
N GLY A 157 2.20 -20.52 -3.37
CA GLY A 157 3.56 -20.53 -3.89
C GLY A 157 4.60 -19.79 -3.05
N ASN A 158 4.23 -19.25 -1.88
CA ASN A 158 5.23 -18.74 -0.92
C ASN A 158 6.06 -19.91 -0.34
N PRO A 159 7.40 -19.94 -0.53
CA PRO A 159 8.24 -20.98 0.05
C PRO A 159 8.66 -20.70 1.50
N GLY A 160 8.42 -19.48 2.02
CA GLY A 160 8.76 -19.06 3.38
C GLY A 160 7.66 -19.33 4.41
N ALA A 161 6.43 -19.62 3.97
CA ALA A 161 5.22 -19.72 4.79
C ALA A 161 5.17 -20.83 5.86
N ALA A 162 6.24 -21.63 6.01
CA ALA A 162 6.40 -22.63 7.06
C ALA A 162 7.84 -22.67 7.61
N ALA A 163 8.61 -21.59 7.43
CA ALA A 163 10.01 -21.52 7.81
C ALA A 163 10.23 -21.52 9.34
N ASN A 164 9.35 -20.86 10.10
CA ASN A 164 9.47 -20.62 11.54
C ASN A 164 10.89 -20.21 11.97
N ILE A 165 11.22 -18.93 11.78
CA ILE A 165 12.53 -18.38 12.17
C ILE A 165 12.78 -18.38 13.69
N ILE A 166 11.73 -18.46 14.52
CA ILE A 166 11.85 -18.50 15.99
C ILE A 166 12.37 -19.87 16.48
N ALA A 167 11.98 -20.97 15.83
CA ALA A 167 12.31 -22.33 16.24
C ALA A 167 13.60 -22.89 15.57
N ASN A 168 14.15 -22.19 14.59
CA ASN A 168 15.26 -22.65 13.75
C ASN A 168 16.48 -21.72 13.82
N THR A 169 17.64 -22.21 13.37
CA THR A 169 18.87 -21.40 13.20
C THR A 169 19.28 -21.23 11.74
N GLU A 170 18.78 -22.08 10.86
CA GLU A 170 18.87 -21.98 9.41
C GLU A 170 17.50 -22.38 8.85
N VAL A 171 16.97 -21.63 7.89
CA VAL A 171 15.71 -21.95 7.19
C VAL A 171 15.96 -22.05 5.68
N GLN A 172 15.24 -22.95 5.01
CA GLN A 172 15.25 -23.08 3.55
C GLN A 172 14.07 -22.31 2.98
N VAL A 173 14.32 -21.31 2.13
CA VAL A 173 13.28 -20.49 1.49
C VAL A 173 13.55 -20.44 0.00
N GLY A 174 12.80 -21.25 -0.76
CA GLY A 174 13.08 -21.48 -2.17
C GLY A 174 14.39 -22.25 -2.34
N GLU A 175 15.28 -21.75 -3.20
CA GLU A 175 16.64 -22.30 -3.36
C GLU A 175 17.61 -21.83 -2.25
N ASP A 176 17.29 -20.74 -1.55
CA ASP A 176 18.17 -20.11 -0.56
C ASP A 176 18.15 -20.79 0.81
N LYS A 177 19.33 -20.83 1.43
CA LYS A 177 19.53 -21.15 2.86
C LYS A 177 19.81 -19.86 3.62
N VAL A 178 18.93 -19.53 4.54
CA VAL A 178 19.02 -18.29 5.32
C VAL A 178 19.36 -18.60 6.77
N ASP A 179 20.55 -18.18 7.19
CA ASP A 179 20.92 -18.13 8.62
C ASP A 179 19.99 -17.14 9.33
N VAL A 180 19.30 -17.62 10.36
CA VAL A 180 18.39 -16.87 11.24
C VAL A 180 18.76 -17.03 12.73
N LYS A 181 19.93 -17.61 13.02
CA LYS A 181 20.42 -17.92 14.37
C LYS A 181 20.46 -16.69 15.27
N ASP A 182 20.88 -15.56 14.71
CA ASP A 182 21.01 -14.28 15.40
C ASP A 182 19.98 -13.29 14.80
N ILE A 183 18.80 -13.19 15.44
CA ILE A 183 17.68 -12.35 14.98
C ILE A 183 17.97 -10.88 15.35
N THR A 184 18.65 -10.16 14.45
CA THR A 184 18.90 -8.71 14.55
C THR A 184 17.83 -7.89 13.80
N PRO A 185 17.72 -6.57 14.02
CA PRO A 185 16.83 -5.71 13.24
C PRO A 185 17.10 -5.77 11.73
N GLU A 186 18.38 -5.82 11.34
CA GLU A 186 18.80 -5.94 9.94
C GLU A 186 18.46 -7.32 9.36
N LYS A 187 18.55 -8.38 10.18
CA LYS A 187 18.09 -9.73 9.81
C LYS A 187 16.59 -9.72 9.53
N LEU A 188 15.77 -9.21 10.46
CA LEU A 188 14.32 -9.12 10.28
C LEU A 188 13.95 -8.30 9.03
N ALA A 189 14.56 -7.13 8.85
CA ALA A 189 14.36 -6.29 7.66
C ALA A 189 14.68 -7.02 6.33
N SER A 190 15.70 -7.91 6.34
CA SER A 190 16.09 -8.73 5.20
C SER A 190 15.22 -9.97 4.94
N LEU A 191 14.24 -10.26 5.79
CA LEU A 191 13.29 -11.36 5.62
C LEU A 191 11.96 -10.90 4.99
N ASN A 192 11.68 -9.59 4.94
CA ASN A 192 10.54 -9.06 4.19
C ASN A 192 10.72 -9.36 2.68
N GLU A 193 9.62 -9.75 2.02
CA GLU A 193 9.55 -10.13 0.60
C GLU A 193 10.46 -11.29 0.16
N LEU A 194 11.08 -12.00 1.11
CA LEU A 194 12.02 -13.09 0.86
C LEU A 194 11.41 -14.16 -0.08
N GLY A 195 12.22 -14.68 -1.01
CA GLY A 195 11.75 -15.63 -2.02
C GLY A 195 10.76 -15.05 -3.04
N GLY A 196 10.53 -13.73 -3.04
CA GLY A 196 9.62 -13.04 -3.97
C GLY A 196 8.15 -13.13 -3.57
N SER A 197 7.84 -13.30 -2.29
CA SER A 197 6.46 -13.31 -1.79
C SER A 197 6.20 -12.14 -0.85
N GLU A 198 5.28 -11.24 -1.25
CA GLU A 198 4.82 -10.09 -0.45
C GLU A 198 4.25 -10.50 0.92
N ALA A 199 3.83 -11.76 1.09
CA ALA A 199 3.34 -12.32 2.36
C ALA A 199 4.46 -12.68 3.35
N ASN A 200 5.72 -12.74 2.92
CA ASN A 200 6.85 -12.86 3.85
C ASN A 200 7.10 -11.49 4.48
N VAL A 201 6.64 -11.31 5.72
CA VAL A 201 6.75 -10.06 6.47
C VAL A 201 7.27 -10.40 7.87
N ALA A 202 8.38 -9.78 8.28
CA ALA A 202 9.05 -10.00 9.56
C ALA A 202 9.32 -8.69 10.34
N THR A 203 8.78 -7.57 9.84
CA THR A 203 8.89 -6.23 10.43
C THR A 203 7.59 -5.44 10.25
N GLY A 204 7.44 -4.36 11.02
CA GLY A 204 6.31 -3.45 10.92
C GLY A 204 5.19 -3.73 11.92
N TYR A 205 3.99 -3.24 11.64
CA TYR A 205 2.84 -3.34 12.55
C TYR A 205 2.19 -4.73 12.59
N HIS A 206 2.32 -5.55 11.53
CA HIS A 206 1.60 -6.81 11.43
C HIS A 206 2.40 -8.04 11.94
N ALA A 207 3.73 -7.91 12.04
CA ALA A 207 4.65 -8.93 12.56
C ALA A 207 4.82 -8.88 14.09
#